data_AF-A0AA88KQI2-F1
#
_entry.id   AF-A0AA88KQI2-F1
#
_cell.length_a   1.000
_cell.length_b   1.000
_cell.length_c   1.000
_cell.angle_alpha   90.00
_cell.angle_beta   90.00
_cell.angle_gamma   90.00
#
_symmetry.space_group_name_H-M   'P 1'
#
loop_
_entity.id
_entity.type
_entity.pdbx_description
1 polymer ?
#
loop_
_entity_poly.entity_id
_entity_poly.type
_entity_poly.pdbx_seq_one_letter_code
_entity_poly.pdbx_strand_id
1 'polypeptide(L)'
;MISSSSPQTPSSSSSTTPDLAERFLAAVILGAVGDAIGYRNGSWEFNTDGESIHYELQKYYGSLGGIDVKGWRVSDDTVMHLASLRALVTWMKRHVSASQNPKLIYSFDEKDPNSCQEFMTQFVDPLMQEMAKEYIICWDDMGGRAPGPTCGKGVRFLEHKGVDQWQAYPYDTRGGGCGGSMRAMMIGALYGPQRRDMLIAASVESGRLTHNHPNGFLGSLISALFTAYAIEKTIPPAQWGVMFLYDIMPRTRIYLEKVAVRDWKEMENEITKFEVKFAQYLKERSLYLDEQVVKLALSAQQKSPDSLSNEEKHALQQVENLQPQFPKQYGIQERDDFYRKWSFSGWAGASGDDSCIIAYDSILCAGPNNYEVMMLHSALHAGDSDSTGTIAAAWYGGMYGFNNVFKKNWDNIEKKQEMTELAASLYELYKL
;
A
#
# COMPACT_ATOMS: atom_id res chain seq x y z
N MET A 1 -6.75 -51.43 -24.83
CA MET A 1 -7.21 -51.07 -23.47
C MET A 1 -6.25 -50.01 -22.96
N ILE A 2 -6.66 -48.74 -23.03
CA ILE A 2 -5.84 -47.58 -22.64
C ILE A 2 -6.22 -47.27 -21.19
N SER A 3 -5.28 -47.43 -20.26
CA SER A 3 -5.50 -47.18 -18.84
C SER A 3 -5.54 -45.68 -18.55
N SER A 4 -6.69 -45.21 -18.08
CA SER A 4 -6.89 -43.85 -17.56
C SER A 4 -6.16 -43.70 -16.23
N SER A 5 -5.11 -42.88 -16.19
CA SER A 5 -4.52 -42.38 -14.95
C SER A 5 -5.35 -41.23 -14.41
N SER A 6 -6.01 -41.45 -13.28
CA SER A 6 -6.75 -40.42 -12.54
C SER A 6 -5.80 -39.29 -12.07
N PRO A 7 -6.23 -38.01 -12.10
CA PRO A 7 -5.46 -36.93 -11.51
C PRO A 7 -5.42 -37.10 -9.98
N GLN A 8 -4.21 -37.13 -9.43
CA GLN A 8 -4.00 -37.05 -7.98
C GLN A 8 -4.46 -35.68 -7.50
N THR A 9 -5.45 -35.67 -6.61
CA THR A 9 -5.85 -34.51 -5.82
C THR A 9 -4.66 -34.05 -4.96
N PRO A 10 -4.35 -32.73 -4.91
CA PRO A 10 -3.33 -32.24 -4.00
C PRO A 10 -3.75 -32.53 -2.56
N SER A 11 -2.83 -33.13 -1.80
CA SER A 11 -2.97 -33.34 -0.36
C SER A 11 -3.29 -32.02 0.32
N SER A 12 -4.37 -31.98 1.10
CA SER A 12 -4.74 -30.87 1.97
C SER A 12 -3.62 -30.60 2.98
N SER A 13 -2.71 -29.67 2.66
CA SER A 13 -1.84 -29.08 3.66
C SER A 13 -2.72 -28.33 4.65
N SER A 14 -2.67 -28.70 5.92
CA SER A 14 -3.33 -27.99 7.00
C SER A 14 -2.90 -26.52 6.99
N SER A 15 -3.75 -25.63 6.46
CA SER A 15 -3.47 -24.19 6.44
C SER A 15 -3.67 -23.64 7.85
N THR A 16 -2.63 -23.70 8.66
CA THR A 16 -2.59 -22.92 9.90
C THR A 16 -2.61 -21.45 9.51
N THR A 17 -3.56 -20.69 10.05
CA THR A 17 -3.54 -19.22 9.93
C THR A 17 -2.20 -18.74 10.48
N PRO A 18 -1.41 -18.00 9.69
CA PRO A 18 -0.10 -17.54 10.13
C PRO A 18 -0.30 -16.57 11.30
N ASP A 19 0.63 -16.60 12.24
CA ASP A 19 0.55 -15.69 13.37
C ASP A 19 0.80 -14.24 12.93
N LEU A 20 0.52 -13.29 13.81
CA LEU A 20 0.66 -11.87 13.50
C LEU A 20 2.12 -11.46 13.23
N ALA A 21 3.09 -12.07 13.89
CA ALA A 21 4.51 -11.76 13.69
C ALA A 21 4.97 -12.22 12.31
N GLU A 22 4.54 -13.41 11.88
CA GLU A 22 4.79 -13.92 10.53
C GLU A 22 4.20 -12.98 9.47
N ARG A 23 2.98 -12.47 9.68
CA ARG A 23 2.34 -11.54 8.72
C ARG A 23 3.06 -10.19 8.64
N PHE A 24 3.61 -9.67 9.74
CA PHE A 24 4.48 -8.50 9.72
C PHE A 24 5.76 -8.76 8.92
N LEU A 25 6.42 -9.90 9.17
CA LEU A 25 7.62 -10.30 8.45
C LEU A 25 7.35 -10.49 6.96
N ALA A 26 6.27 -11.20 6.62
CA ALA A 26 5.87 -11.45 5.25
C ALA A 26 5.49 -10.16 4.53
N ALA A 27 4.78 -9.21 5.16
CA ALA A 27 4.45 -7.94 4.52
C ALA A 27 5.70 -7.14 4.11
N VAL A 28 6.75 -7.13 4.95
CA VAL A 28 8.02 -6.46 4.62
C VAL A 28 8.79 -7.24 3.55
N ILE A 29 9.02 -8.53 3.76
CA ILE A 29 9.83 -9.37 2.88
C ILE A 29 9.18 -9.51 1.50
N LEU A 30 7.87 -9.78 1.44
CA LEU A 30 7.19 -10.00 0.18
C LEU A 30 7.01 -8.70 -0.61
N GLY A 31 6.91 -7.55 0.04
CA GLY A 31 7.02 -6.26 -0.66
C GLY A 31 8.33 -6.17 -1.45
N ALA A 32 9.47 -6.46 -0.82
CA ALA A 32 10.76 -6.48 -1.51
C ALA A 32 10.88 -7.56 -2.59
N VAL A 33 10.17 -8.68 -2.45
CA VAL A 33 10.10 -9.72 -3.49
C VAL A 33 9.26 -9.27 -4.67
N GLY A 34 8.15 -8.57 -4.43
CA GLY A 34 7.32 -7.93 -5.45
C GLY A 34 8.14 -6.95 -6.29
N ASP A 35 8.85 -6.06 -5.62
CA ASP A 35 9.86 -5.16 -6.20
C ASP A 35 10.88 -5.95 -7.03
N ALA A 36 11.70 -6.81 -6.40
CA ALA A 36 12.83 -7.44 -7.09
C ALA A 36 12.39 -8.28 -8.29
N ILE A 37 11.22 -8.94 -8.22
CA ILE A 37 10.65 -9.69 -9.34
C ILE A 37 10.18 -8.76 -10.45
N GLY A 38 9.39 -7.72 -10.16
CA GLY A 38 8.94 -6.76 -11.17
C GLY A 38 10.08 -5.97 -11.81
N TYR A 39 11.11 -5.66 -11.01
CA TYR A 39 12.28 -4.95 -11.45
C TYR A 39 13.16 -5.83 -12.35
N ARG A 40 13.51 -7.02 -11.86
CA ARG A 40 14.50 -7.93 -12.46
C ARG A 40 15.74 -7.18 -12.96
N ASN A 41 16.38 -6.44 -12.05
CA ASN A 41 17.54 -5.58 -12.35
C ASN A 41 17.27 -4.56 -13.49
N GLY A 42 16.03 -4.07 -13.60
CA GLY A 42 15.52 -3.16 -14.63
C GLY A 42 15.03 -3.82 -15.92
N SER A 43 15.26 -5.12 -16.13
CA SER A 43 14.92 -5.76 -17.41
C SER A 43 13.43 -5.98 -17.63
N TRP A 44 12.62 -6.06 -16.57
CA TRP A 44 11.17 -6.25 -16.67
C TRP A 44 10.39 -4.96 -16.43
N GLU A 45 10.79 -4.11 -15.47
CA GLU A 45 10.22 -2.77 -15.26
C GLU A 45 10.16 -1.94 -16.57
N PHE A 46 11.25 -1.94 -17.34
CA PHE A 46 11.32 -1.17 -18.59
C PHE A 46 10.86 -1.95 -19.83
N ASN A 47 10.26 -3.14 -19.66
CA ASN A 47 9.68 -3.90 -20.75
C ASN A 47 8.19 -3.58 -20.88
N THR A 48 7.83 -2.84 -21.93
CA THR A 48 6.45 -2.39 -22.17
C THR A 48 5.58 -3.43 -22.89
N ASP A 49 5.93 -4.71 -22.80
CA ASP A 49 5.19 -5.83 -23.39
C ASP A 49 5.06 -6.97 -22.37
N GLY A 50 3.88 -7.11 -21.78
CA GLY A 50 3.61 -8.15 -20.80
C GLY A 50 3.72 -9.56 -21.38
N GLU A 51 3.37 -9.77 -22.66
CA GLU A 51 3.50 -11.09 -23.28
C GLU A 51 4.97 -11.51 -23.38
N SER A 52 5.85 -10.55 -23.69
CA SER A 52 7.30 -10.74 -23.68
C SER A 52 7.81 -11.11 -22.27
N ILE A 53 7.39 -10.39 -21.22
CA ILE A 53 7.75 -10.69 -19.83
C ILE A 53 7.33 -12.12 -19.45
N HIS A 54 6.08 -12.50 -19.75
CA HIS A 54 5.56 -13.83 -19.43
C HIS A 54 6.21 -14.94 -20.28
N TYR A 55 6.59 -14.64 -21.52
CA TYR A 55 7.39 -15.54 -22.35
C TYR A 55 8.77 -15.78 -21.71
N GLU A 56 9.46 -14.75 -21.25
CA GLU A 56 10.74 -14.89 -20.53
C GLU A 56 10.57 -15.70 -19.23
N LEU A 57 9.50 -15.44 -18.48
CA LEU A 57 9.16 -16.21 -17.28
C LEU A 57 9.10 -17.71 -17.60
N GLN A 58 8.29 -18.07 -18.58
CA GLN A 58 8.08 -19.45 -18.99
C GLN A 58 9.37 -20.08 -19.54
N LYS A 59 10.15 -19.33 -20.32
CA LYS A 59 11.36 -19.82 -20.99
C LYS A 59 12.52 -20.07 -20.03
N TYR A 60 12.76 -19.15 -19.09
CA TYR A 60 13.94 -19.20 -18.23
C TYR A 60 13.68 -19.82 -16.87
N TYR A 61 12.45 -19.72 -16.36
CA TYR A 61 12.10 -20.18 -15.00
C TYR A 61 11.00 -21.23 -15.01
N GLY A 62 10.27 -21.43 -16.12
CA GLY A 62 9.19 -22.40 -16.24
C GLY A 62 7.88 -21.95 -15.62
N SER A 63 7.93 -21.32 -14.44
CA SER A 63 6.81 -20.63 -13.79
C SER A 63 7.34 -19.65 -12.74
N LEU A 64 6.44 -18.95 -12.03
CA LEU A 64 6.81 -18.07 -10.94
C LEU A 64 7.61 -18.80 -9.85
N GLY A 65 7.26 -20.05 -9.53
CA GLY A 65 7.95 -20.86 -8.53
C GLY A 65 9.36 -21.33 -8.93
N GLY A 66 9.75 -21.12 -10.18
CA GLY A 66 11.11 -21.35 -10.66
C GLY A 66 12.07 -20.19 -10.42
N ILE A 67 11.58 -19.01 -10.04
CA ILE A 67 12.41 -17.83 -9.77
C ILE A 67 13.17 -18.02 -8.45
N ASP A 68 14.49 -17.88 -8.51
CA ASP A 68 15.34 -17.61 -7.34
C ASP A 68 15.86 -16.18 -7.48
N VAL A 69 15.45 -15.30 -6.56
CA VAL A 69 15.81 -13.87 -6.58
C VAL A 69 17.27 -13.62 -6.20
N LYS A 70 18.08 -14.66 -6.00
CA LYS A 70 19.50 -14.52 -5.74
C LYS A 70 20.20 -13.70 -6.83
N GLY A 71 20.76 -12.55 -6.44
CA GLY A 71 21.42 -11.62 -7.35
C GLY A 71 20.47 -10.71 -8.14
N TRP A 72 19.17 -10.78 -7.87
CA TRP A 72 18.20 -9.78 -8.31
C TRP A 72 18.15 -8.71 -7.23
N ARG A 73 18.54 -7.50 -7.61
CA ARG A 73 18.54 -6.36 -6.73
C ARG A 73 17.11 -5.90 -6.51
N VAL A 74 16.84 -5.38 -5.33
CA VAL A 74 15.65 -4.54 -5.11
C VAL A 74 15.85 -3.17 -5.77
N SER A 75 14.79 -2.50 -6.19
CA SER A 75 14.77 -1.16 -6.77
C SER A 75 14.75 -0.08 -5.68
N ASP A 76 14.46 1.17 -6.06
CA ASP A 76 14.31 2.26 -5.11
C ASP A 76 13.09 2.09 -4.20
N ASP A 77 12.10 1.30 -4.61
CA ASP A 77 10.90 0.94 -3.85
C ASP A 77 11.25 0.39 -2.48
N THR A 78 12.00 -0.71 -2.43
CA THR A 78 12.42 -1.32 -1.16
C THR A 78 13.37 -0.41 -0.38
N VAL A 79 14.28 0.31 -1.05
CA VAL A 79 15.23 1.20 -0.38
C VAL A 79 14.50 2.32 0.35
N MET A 80 13.53 2.94 -0.31
CA MET A 80 12.67 3.98 0.25
C MET A 80 11.72 3.41 1.32
N HIS A 81 11.15 2.22 1.11
CA HIS A 81 10.30 1.58 2.12
C HIS A 81 11.09 1.26 3.41
N LEU A 82 12.31 0.73 3.30
CA LEU A 82 13.18 0.49 4.45
C LEU A 82 13.54 1.79 5.18
N ALA A 83 13.71 2.90 4.45
CA ALA A 83 13.90 4.22 5.05
C ALA A 83 12.67 4.66 5.88
N SER A 84 11.46 4.48 5.35
CA SER A 84 10.21 4.70 6.11
C SER A 84 10.17 3.85 7.38
N LEU A 85 10.57 2.58 7.29
CA LEU A 85 10.58 1.66 8.43
C LEU A 85 11.59 2.05 9.50
N ARG A 86 12.83 2.39 9.12
CA ARG A 86 13.87 2.85 10.05
C ARG A 86 13.42 4.09 10.81
N ALA A 87 12.86 5.08 10.10
CA ALA A 87 12.35 6.30 10.70
C ALA A 87 11.21 6.00 11.69
N LEU A 88 10.26 5.16 11.30
CA LEU A 88 9.10 4.82 12.11
C LEU A 88 9.48 4.05 13.37
N VAL A 89 10.35 3.03 13.25
CA VAL A 89 10.88 2.27 14.40
C VAL A 89 11.66 3.19 15.34
N THR A 90 12.50 4.07 14.80
CA THR A 90 13.31 5.00 15.58
C THR A 90 12.44 6.00 16.34
N TRP A 91 11.49 6.62 15.64
CA TRP A 91 10.54 7.55 16.23
C TRP A 91 9.74 6.87 17.35
N MET A 92 9.13 5.72 17.09
CA MET A 92 8.31 5.02 18.09
C MET A 92 9.14 4.59 19.31
N LYS A 93 10.33 3.99 19.14
CA LYS A 93 11.18 3.58 20.28
C LYS A 93 11.53 4.76 21.18
N ARG A 94 11.84 5.93 20.61
CA ARG A 94 12.12 7.15 21.37
C ARG A 94 10.89 7.63 22.14
N HIS A 95 9.72 7.63 21.51
CA HIS A 95 8.49 8.16 22.13
C HIS A 95 7.89 7.19 23.15
N VAL A 96 7.93 5.86 22.93
CA VAL A 96 7.57 4.87 23.95
C VAL A 96 8.46 5.04 25.19
N SER A 97 9.77 5.23 25.01
CA SER A 97 10.71 5.35 26.13
C SER A 97 10.56 6.67 26.90
N ALA A 98 10.16 7.75 26.22
CA ALA A 98 10.02 9.08 26.81
C ALA A 98 8.61 9.35 27.39
N SER A 99 7.60 8.59 26.97
CA SER A 99 6.19 8.87 27.26
C SER A 99 5.69 8.15 28.53
N GLN A 100 4.85 8.83 29.31
CA GLN A 100 4.00 8.18 30.34
C GLN A 100 2.75 7.50 29.71
N ASN A 101 2.49 7.70 28.42
CA ASN A 101 1.42 7.10 27.63
C ASN A 101 2.00 5.98 26.73
N PRO A 102 2.00 4.72 27.19
CA PRO A 102 2.64 3.61 26.46
C PRO A 102 1.95 3.26 25.14
N LYS A 103 0.68 3.67 24.96
CA LYS A 103 -0.13 3.34 23.77
C LYS A 103 0.10 4.28 22.59
N LEU A 104 0.82 5.39 22.79
CA LEU A 104 1.12 6.43 21.79
C LEU A 104 -0.10 6.79 20.92
N ILE A 105 -1.23 7.11 21.57
CA ILE A 105 -2.43 7.57 20.87
C ILE A 105 -2.42 9.10 20.88
N TYR A 106 -2.34 9.69 19.69
CA TYR A 106 -2.47 11.12 19.46
C TYR A 106 -3.78 11.37 18.71
N SER A 107 -4.50 12.42 19.11
CA SER A 107 -5.78 12.81 18.54
C SER A 107 -5.88 14.33 18.47
N PHE A 108 -6.79 14.85 17.66
CA PHE A 108 -7.11 16.27 17.58
C PHE A 108 -8.63 16.49 17.63
N ASP A 109 -9.06 17.64 18.15
CA ASP A 109 -10.41 18.17 17.95
C ASP A 109 -10.40 19.15 16.77
N GLU A 110 -11.10 18.81 15.68
CA GLU A 110 -11.19 19.64 14.47
C GLU A 110 -11.81 21.03 14.69
N LYS A 111 -12.43 21.29 15.85
CA LYS A 111 -12.99 22.59 16.22
C LYS A 111 -12.05 23.44 17.06
N ASP A 112 -10.94 22.86 17.55
CA ASP A 112 -9.95 23.55 18.36
C ASP A 112 -8.59 23.63 17.63
N PRO A 113 -8.23 24.79 17.05
CA PRO A 113 -6.95 24.98 16.39
C PRO A 113 -5.72 24.65 17.25
N ASN A 114 -5.81 24.83 18.58
CA ASN A 114 -4.70 24.48 19.47
C ASN A 114 -4.51 22.96 19.54
N SER A 115 -5.61 22.19 19.60
CA SER A 115 -5.58 20.73 19.55
C SER A 115 -5.00 20.23 18.22
N CYS A 116 -5.38 20.84 17.09
CA CYS A 116 -4.79 20.54 15.78
C CYS A 116 -3.28 20.81 15.75
N GLN A 117 -2.85 21.97 16.25
CA GLN A 117 -1.43 22.34 16.30
C GLN A 117 -0.63 21.41 17.24
N GLU A 118 -1.22 21.00 18.36
CA GLU A 118 -0.62 20.04 19.29
C GLU A 118 -0.41 18.67 18.62
N PHE A 119 -1.41 18.18 17.87
CA PHE A 119 -1.27 16.95 17.09
C PHE A 119 -0.13 17.04 16.06
N MET A 120 -0.04 18.15 15.33
CA MET A 120 1.07 18.36 14.39
C MET A 120 2.43 18.35 15.09
N THR A 121 2.58 19.14 16.15
CA THR A 121 3.87 19.34 16.83
C THR A 121 4.34 18.15 17.66
N GLN A 122 3.42 17.40 18.27
CA GLN A 122 3.78 16.25 19.11
C GLN A 122 3.90 14.94 18.35
N PHE A 123 3.23 14.80 17.20
CA PHE A 123 3.20 13.56 16.43
C PHE A 123 3.77 13.73 15.02
N VAL A 124 3.14 14.57 14.19
CA VAL A 124 3.44 14.60 12.75
C VAL A 124 4.84 15.15 12.48
N ASP A 125 5.16 16.34 13.02
CA ASP A 125 6.45 17.00 12.82
C ASP A 125 7.64 16.13 13.22
N PRO A 126 7.72 15.57 14.44
CA PRO A 126 8.87 14.75 14.82
C PRO A 126 8.97 13.46 13.99
N LEU A 127 7.85 12.87 13.56
CA LEU A 127 7.89 11.69 12.69
C LEU A 127 8.39 12.05 11.28
N MET A 128 7.89 13.15 10.70
CA MET A 128 8.30 13.60 9.37
C MET A 128 9.76 14.05 9.34
N GLN A 129 10.26 14.66 10.41
CA GLN A 129 11.69 14.97 10.55
C GLN A 129 12.56 13.71 10.56
N GLU A 130 12.16 12.64 11.25
CA GLU A 130 12.88 11.36 11.21
C GLU A 130 12.78 10.70 9.83
N MET A 131 11.60 10.71 9.20
CA MET A 131 11.44 10.20 7.83
C MET A 131 12.29 10.96 6.81
N ALA A 132 12.32 12.29 6.90
CA ALA A 132 13.15 13.14 6.04
C ALA A 132 14.64 12.81 6.19
N LYS A 133 15.13 12.57 7.41
CA LYS A 133 16.53 12.14 7.66
C LYS A 133 16.83 10.82 6.95
N GLU A 134 15.97 9.82 7.13
CA GLU A 134 16.15 8.50 6.52
C GLU A 134 16.04 8.53 4.99
N TYR A 135 15.18 9.37 4.42
CA TYR A 135 15.09 9.56 2.96
C TYR A 135 16.32 10.23 2.37
N ILE A 136 16.97 11.15 3.10
CA ILE A 136 18.27 11.72 2.69
C ILE A 136 19.34 10.62 2.73
N ILE A 137 19.42 9.86 3.84
CA ILE A 137 20.43 8.81 4.03
C ILE A 137 20.30 7.70 2.99
N CYS A 138 19.08 7.23 2.71
CA CYS A 138 18.89 6.10 1.79
C CYS A 138 19.20 6.46 0.33
N TRP A 139 19.25 7.76 0.00
CA TRP A 139 19.52 8.24 -1.35
C TRP A 139 20.91 7.81 -1.87
N ASP A 140 21.85 7.54 -0.96
CA ASP A 140 23.19 7.02 -1.30
C ASP A 140 23.16 5.58 -1.84
N ASP A 141 22.08 4.82 -1.64
CA ASP A 141 21.90 3.44 -2.10
C ASP A 141 21.06 3.34 -3.38
N MET A 142 20.90 4.42 -4.15
CA MET A 142 20.07 4.41 -5.37
C MET A 142 20.79 3.94 -6.65
N GLY A 143 22.08 3.66 -6.57
CA GLY A 143 22.91 3.28 -7.72
C GLY A 143 22.43 2.00 -8.40
N GLY A 144 21.89 2.11 -9.62
CA GLY A 144 21.35 0.99 -10.39
C GLY A 144 20.05 0.43 -9.83
N ARG A 145 19.22 1.30 -9.23
CA ARG A 145 17.89 0.99 -8.67
C ARG A 145 16.77 1.85 -9.24
N ALA A 146 17.04 2.59 -10.32
CA ALA A 146 16.06 3.35 -11.09
C ALA A 146 15.20 4.43 -10.35
N PRO A 147 15.72 5.22 -9.40
CA PRO A 147 14.90 6.17 -8.65
C PRO A 147 14.17 7.21 -9.52
N GLY A 148 12.88 7.40 -9.23
CA GLY A 148 12.05 8.38 -9.94
C GLY A 148 12.49 9.84 -9.73
N PRO A 149 12.39 10.71 -10.76
CA PRO A 149 12.89 12.09 -10.70
C PRO A 149 12.16 12.97 -9.68
N THR A 150 10.84 12.74 -9.49
CA THR A 150 10.02 13.44 -8.48
C THR A 150 10.51 13.13 -7.08
N CYS A 151 10.83 11.85 -6.80
CA CYS A 151 11.38 11.47 -5.50
C CYS A 151 12.71 12.17 -5.24
N GLY A 152 13.61 12.18 -6.24
CA GLY A 152 14.90 12.86 -6.12
C GLY A 152 14.80 14.38 -5.96
N LYS A 153 13.80 15.03 -6.57
CA LYS A 153 13.54 16.46 -6.34
C LYS A 153 13.17 16.72 -4.86
N GLY A 154 12.32 15.88 -4.28
CA GLY A 154 11.93 15.99 -2.88
C GLY A 154 13.08 15.73 -1.92
N VAL A 155 13.85 14.65 -2.13
CA VAL A 155 15.01 14.34 -1.26
C VAL A 155 16.08 15.44 -1.32
N ARG A 156 16.42 15.94 -2.52
CA ARG A 156 17.32 17.09 -2.65
C ARG A 156 16.77 18.35 -1.99
N PHE A 157 15.46 18.56 -1.97
CA PHE A 157 14.88 19.69 -1.25
C PHE A 157 15.14 19.56 0.26
N LEU A 158 14.88 18.38 0.83
CA LEU A 158 15.10 18.10 2.26
C LEU A 158 16.58 18.26 2.64
N GLU A 159 17.49 17.78 1.80
CA GLU A 159 18.94 17.92 1.97
C GLU A 159 19.36 19.40 2.00
N HIS A 160 18.90 20.21 1.04
CA HIS A 160 19.30 21.62 0.96
C HIS A 160 18.61 22.54 1.97
N LYS A 161 17.35 22.27 2.32
CA LYS A 161 16.56 23.13 3.22
C LYS A 161 16.65 22.72 4.69
N GLY A 162 17.01 21.46 4.96
CA GLY A 162 17.02 20.86 6.27
C GLY A 162 15.68 20.23 6.64
N VAL A 163 15.74 19.18 7.45
CA VAL A 163 14.58 18.36 7.83
C VAL A 163 13.52 19.12 8.63
N ASP A 164 13.91 20.21 9.32
CA ASP A 164 12.96 21.05 10.07
C ASP A 164 12.07 21.90 9.15
N GLN A 165 12.45 22.06 7.89
CA GLN A 165 11.72 22.83 6.88
C GLN A 165 10.94 21.91 5.92
N TRP A 166 10.67 20.67 6.30
CA TRP A 166 10.02 19.68 5.45
C TRP A 166 8.67 20.13 4.89
N GLN A 167 7.87 20.86 5.68
CA GLN A 167 6.57 21.40 5.28
C GLN A 167 6.67 22.45 4.16
N ALA A 168 7.85 23.05 3.95
CA ALA A 168 8.05 24.06 2.92
C ALA A 168 8.23 23.45 1.52
N TYR A 169 8.21 22.12 1.37
CA TYR A 169 8.26 21.50 0.04
C TYR A 169 6.99 21.92 -0.75
N PRO A 170 7.11 22.59 -1.90
CA PRO A 170 5.97 23.23 -2.53
C PRO A 170 5.01 22.22 -3.17
N TYR A 171 3.75 22.62 -3.34
CA TYR A 171 2.82 21.90 -4.22
C TYR A 171 3.39 21.79 -5.64
N ASP A 172 3.23 20.62 -6.26
CA ASP A 172 3.69 20.36 -7.63
C ASP A 172 2.59 19.66 -8.42
N THR A 173 2.06 20.32 -9.46
CA THR A 173 1.04 19.75 -10.36
C THR A 173 1.53 18.50 -11.11
N ARG A 174 2.84 18.22 -11.11
CA ARG A 174 3.43 17.00 -11.66
C ARG A 174 3.97 16.05 -10.58
N GLY A 175 3.68 16.31 -9.31
CA GLY A 175 4.14 15.53 -8.17
C GLY A 175 3.35 14.23 -7.90
N GLY A 176 2.60 13.71 -8.88
CA GLY A 176 1.62 12.64 -8.71
C GLY A 176 2.13 11.20 -8.82
N GLY A 177 3.46 11.00 -8.93
CA GLY A 177 4.08 9.67 -9.12
C GLY A 177 3.84 8.68 -7.97
N CYS A 178 4.05 7.39 -8.25
CA CYS A 178 3.93 6.26 -7.32
C CYS A 178 4.99 6.24 -6.19
N GLY A 179 6.03 7.09 -6.28
CA GLY A 179 7.10 7.11 -5.29
C GLY A 179 6.63 7.26 -3.83
N GLY A 180 5.48 7.90 -3.61
CA GLY A 180 4.80 7.96 -2.32
C GLY A 180 4.14 6.64 -1.90
N SER A 181 3.42 5.96 -2.79
CA SER A 181 2.69 4.71 -2.50
C SER A 181 3.61 3.54 -2.20
N MET A 182 4.64 3.34 -3.02
CA MET A 182 5.58 2.20 -2.96
C MET A 182 6.36 2.06 -1.63
N ARG A 183 6.34 3.09 -0.78
CA ARG A 183 7.11 3.16 0.48
C ARG A 183 6.27 3.34 1.75
N ALA A 184 4.95 3.26 1.64
CA ALA A 184 4.03 3.63 2.72
C ALA A 184 3.34 2.44 3.39
N MET A 185 3.45 1.22 2.84
CA MET A 185 2.66 0.06 3.26
C MET A 185 2.70 -0.17 4.79
N MET A 186 3.88 -0.37 5.34
CA MET A 186 4.02 -0.71 6.76
C MET A 186 3.86 0.45 7.74
N ILE A 187 3.62 1.69 7.24
CA ILE A 187 3.10 2.77 8.08
C ILE A 187 1.74 2.34 8.67
N GLY A 188 0.88 1.72 7.85
CA GLY A 188 -0.45 1.32 8.30
C GLY A 188 -0.45 0.15 9.29
N ALA A 189 0.56 -0.71 9.26
CA ALA A 189 0.65 -1.85 10.16
C ALA A 189 0.73 -1.45 11.64
N LEU A 190 1.23 -0.25 11.98
CA LEU A 190 1.39 0.21 13.37
C LEU A 190 0.16 0.95 13.92
N TYR A 191 -0.68 1.46 13.03
CA TYR A 191 -1.83 2.30 13.38
C TYR A 191 -3.13 1.52 13.16
N GLY A 192 -3.42 0.61 14.10
CA GLY A 192 -4.68 -0.14 14.13
C GLY A 192 -5.93 0.76 14.24
N PRO A 193 -7.14 0.20 14.36
CA PRO A 193 -8.40 0.94 14.19
C PRO A 193 -8.56 2.17 15.09
N GLN A 194 -7.97 2.14 16.29
CA GLN A 194 -8.03 3.23 17.27
C GLN A 194 -7.07 4.40 16.96
N ARG A 195 -6.09 4.18 16.08
CA ARG A 195 -5.06 5.16 15.68
C ARG A 195 -5.24 5.59 14.21
N ARG A 196 -6.46 5.50 13.67
CA ARG A 196 -6.69 5.72 12.23
C ARG A 196 -6.36 7.15 11.76
N ASP A 197 -6.60 8.16 12.59
CA ASP A 197 -6.23 9.55 12.24
C ASP A 197 -4.70 9.74 12.20
N MET A 198 -3.96 9.00 13.03
CA MET A 198 -2.50 8.95 12.96
C MET A 198 -2.01 8.25 11.69
N LEU A 199 -2.67 7.16 11.26
CA LEU A 199 -2.40 6.51 9.97
C LEU A 199 -2.56 7.51 8.83
N ILE A 200 -3.69 8.24 8.81
CA ILE A 200 -3.99 9.25 7.79
C ILE A 200 -2.87 10.28 7.74
N ALA A 201 -2.56 10.92 8.87
CA ALA A 201 -1.55 11.97 8.92
C ALA A 201 -0.15 11.46 8.54
N ALA A 202 0.30 10.34 9.11
CA ALA A 202 1.62 9.79 8.84
C ALA A 202 1.79 9.38 7.37
N SER A 203 0.81 8.70 6.79
CA SER A 203 0.88 8.26 5.40
C SER A 203 0.82 9.44 4.42
N VAL A 204 -0.11 10.38 4.62
CA VAL A 204 -0.23 11.60 3.80
C VAL A 204 1.06 12.40 3.83
N GLU A 205 1.57 12.75 5.01
CA GLU A 205 2.75 13.61 5.09
C GLU A 205 4.02 12.89 4.64
N SER A 206 4.14 11.57 4.86
CA SER A 206 5.27 10.78 4.34
C SER A 206 5.33 10.79 2.80
N GLY A 207 4.18 10.83 2.14
CA GLY A 207 4.05 11.03 0.70
C GLY A 207 4.47 12.45 0.32
N ARG A 208 3.92 13.46 1.00
CA ARG A 208 4.16 14.90 0.73
C ARG A 208 5.59 15.37 0.99
N LEU A 209 6.43 14.58 1.64
CA LEU A 209 7.89 14.81 1.71
C LEU A 209 8.54 14.85 0.31
N THR A 210 7.99 14.12 -0.68
CA THR A 210 8.51 14.18 -2.06
C THR A 210 7.43 14.31 -3.15
N HIS A 211 6.19 13.94 -2.84
CA HIS A 211 5.04 13.92 -3.76
C HIS A 211 3.91 14.79 -3.21
N ASN A 212 4.12 16.11 -3.19
CA ASN A 212 3.12 17.06 -2.72
C ASN A 212 2.07 17.34 -3.82
N HIS A 213 1.30 16.30 -4.14
CA HIS A 213 0.17 16.29 -5.06
C HIS A 213 -0.81 15.19 -4.64
N PRO A 214 -2.15 15.41 -4.67
CA PRO A 214 -3.13 14.42 -4.22
C PRO A 214 -2.96 13.03 -4.82
N ASN A 215 -2.74 12.91 -6.14
CA ASN A 215 -2.47 11.59 -6.75
C ASN A 215 -1.30 10.84 -6.11
N GLY A 216 -0.24 11.53 -5.68
CA GLY A 216 0.92 10.90 -5.06
C GLY A 216 0.66 10.50 -3.61
N PHE A 217 0.32 11.46 -2.75
CA PHE A 217 0.18 11.18 -1.32
C PHE A 217 -1.10 10.43 -0.93
N LEU A 218 -2.18 10.49 -1.73
CA LEU A 218 -3.34 9.61 -1.51
C LEU A 218 -3.01 8.17 -1.89
N GLY A 219 -2.05 7.95 -2.80
CA GLY A 219 -1.44 6.64 -3.02
C GLY A 219 -0.70 6.11 -1.78
N SER A 220 0.06 6.97 -1.08
CA SER A 220 0.65 6.62 0.23
C SER A 220 -0.41 6.21 1.24
N LEU A 221 -1.51 6.96 1.30
CA LEU A 221 -2.63 6.66 2.17
C LEU A 221 -3.28 5.31 1.86
N ILE A 222 -3.58 5.00 0.60
CA ILE A 222 -4.15 3.69 0.23
C ILE A 222 -3.18 2.56 0.56
N SER A 223 -1.89 2.71 0.22
CA SER A 223 -0.84 1.73 0.52
C SER A 223 -0.76 1.39 2.00
N ALA A 224 -0.75 2.41 2.86
CA ALA A 224 -0.77 2.23 4.31
C ALA A 224 -2.10 1.62 4.78
N LEU A 225 -3.23 2.20 4.39
CA LEU A 225 -4.56 1.79 4.85
C LEU A 225 -4.87 0.33 4.51
N PHE A 226 -4.60 -0.11 3.29
CA PHE A 226 -4.89 -1.47 2.85
C PHE A 226 -3.95 -2.48 3.52
N THR A 227 -2.72 -2.07 3.86
CA THR A 227 -1.85 -2.87 4.74
C THR A 227 -2.45 -3.02 6.13
N ALA A 228 -3.02 -1.95 6.70
CA ALA A 228 -3.70 -2.01 7.99
C ALA A 228 -4.90 -2.98 7.93
N TYR A 229 -5.75 -2.88 6.89
CA TYR A 229 -6.86 -3.82 6.69
C TYR A 229 -6.39 -5.28 6.51
N ALA A 230 -5.30 -5.49 5.77
CA ALA A 230 -4.69 -6.81 5.59
C ALA A 230 -4.22 -7.42 6.92
N ILE A 231 -3.59 -6.61 7.77
CA ILE A 231 -3.09 -7.04 9.09
C ILE A 231 -4.24 -7.24 10.09
N GLU A 232 -5.24 -6.37 10.09
CA GLU A 232 -6.39 -6.42 10.99
C GLU A 232 -7.35 -7.57 10.66
N LYS A 233 -7.53 -7.89 9.37
CA LYS A 233 -8.43 -8.95 8.86
C LYS A 233 -9.90 -8.80 9.27
N THR A 234 -10.32 -7.59 9.62
CA THR A 234 -11.71 -7.26 10.00
C THR A 234 -12.56 -6.84 8.82
N ILE A 235 -11.94 -6.33 7.74
CA ILE A 235 -12.61 -5.85 6.53
C ILE A 235 -12.10 -6.70 5.36
N PRO A 236 -12.98 -7.43 4.63
CA PRO A 236 -12.56 -8.23 3.49
C PRO A 236 -12.10 -7.34 2.32
N PRO A 237 -11.18 -7.81 1.46
CA PRO A 237 -10.65 -7.03 0.35
C PRO A 237 -11.71 -6.33 -0.50
N ALA A 238 -12.82 -7.00 -0.84
CA ALA A 238 -13.90 -6.42 -1.64
C ALA A 238 -14.51 -5.13 -1.07
N GLN A 239 -14.36 -4.86 0.23
CA GLN A 239 -14.90 -3.67 0.90
C GLN A 239 -13.87 -2.55 1.03
N TRP A 240 -12.56 -2.82 0.86
CA TRP A 240 -11.49 -1.85 1.14
C TRP A 240 -11.69 -0.52 0.41
N GLY A 241 -12.08 -0.58 -0.86
CA GLY A 241 -12.28 0.61 -1.68
C GLY A 241 -13.42 1.52 -1.23
N VAL A 242 -14.57 0.96 -0.84
CA VAL A 242 -15.70 1.77 -0.34
C VAL A 242 -15.43 2.31 1.06
N MET A 243 -14.69 1.57 1.89
CA MET A 243 -14.25 2.07 3.20
C MET A 243 -13.27 3.23 3.05
N PHE A 244 -12.33 3.12 2.11
CA PHE A 244 -11.44 4.23 1.76
C PHE A 244 -12.23 5.50 1.36
N LEU A 245 -13.17 5.38 0.42
CA LEU A 245 -13.92 6.54 -0.07
C LEU A 245 -14.85 7.17 0.97
N TYR A 246 -15.47 6.38 1.84
CA TYR A 246 -16.61 6.88 2.63
C TYR A 246 -16.41 6.87 4.15
N ASP A 247 -15.38 6.19 4.67
CA ASP A 247 -14.92 6.34 6.06
C ASP A 247 -13.64 7.19 6.14
N ILE A 248 -12.65 6.90 5.28
CA ILE A 248 -11.30 7.46 5.41
C ILE A 248 -11.14 8.82 4.71
N MET A 249 -11.65 8.98 3.48
CA MET A 249 -11.52 10.25 2.75
C MET A 249 -12.18 11.45 3.46
N PRO A 250 -13.37 11.33 4.09
CA PRO A 250 -13.93 12.43 4.89
C PRO A 250 -13.00 12.89 6.02
N ARG A 251 -12.37 11.95 6.75
CA ARG A 251 -11.38 12.25 7.79
C ARG A 251 -10.10 12.86 7.21
N THR A 252 -9.69 12.38 6.04
CA THR A 252 -8.52 12.90 5.32
C THR A 252 -8.73 14.34 4.86
N ARG A 253 -9.93 14.68 4.37
CA ARG A 253 -10.30 16.06 4.03
C ARG A 253 -10.24 16.97 5.26
N ILE A 254 -10.78 16.53 6.41
CA ILE A 254 -10.68 17.27 7.69
C ILE A 254 -9.22 17.50 8.07
N TYR A 255 -8.38 16.47 8.00
CA TYR A 255 -6.95 16.59 8.29
C TYR A 255 -6.27 17.62 7.37
N LEU A 256 -6.48 17.53 6.06
CA LEU A 256 -5.84 18.43 5.09
C LEU A 256 -6.34 19.88 5.23
N GLU A 257 -7.63 20.09 5.43
CA GLU A 257 -8.26 21.41 5.50
C GLU A 257 -7.98 22.13 6.84
N LYS A 258 -8.07 21.40 7.95
CA LYS A 258 -8.10 22.00 9.30
C LYS A 258 -6.87 21.73 10.15
N VAL A 259 -6.11 20.67 9.86
CA VAL A 259 -4.97 20.25 10.71
C VAL A 259 -3.64 20.55 10.02
N ALA A 260 -3.41 20.00 8.83
CA ALA A 260 -2.19 20.23 8.06
C ALA A 260 -2.20 21.62 7.40
N VAL A 261 -3.34 22.02 6.81
CA VAL A 261 -3.63 23.34 6.19
C VAL A 261 -2.72 23.73 5.00
N ARG A 262 -1.63 23.00 4.77
CA ARG A 262 -0.64 23.22 3.70
C ARG A 262 -1.27 22.97 2.32
N ASP A 263 -1.24 23.98 1.46
CA ASP A 263 -1.66 23.94 0.04
C ASP A 263 -3.12 23.46 -0.20
N TRP A 264 -4.03 23.60 0.78
CA TRP A 264 -5.40 23.07 0.68
C TRP A 264 -6.15 23.61 -0.55
N LYS A 265 -6.06 24.92 -0.80
CA LYS A 265 -6.78 25.59 -1.89
C LYS A 265 -6.34 25.10 -3.27
N GLU A 266 -5.07 24.74 -3.40
CA GLU A 266 -4.48 24.19 -4.61
C GLU A 266 -4.89 22.73 -4.84
N MET A 267 -5.16 21.98 -3.78
CA MET A 267 -5.36 20.52 -3.82
C MET A 267 -6.81 20.06 -3.84
N GLU A 268 -7.75 20.83 -3.28
CA GLU A 268 -9.16 20.40 -3.07
C GLU A 268 -9.80 19.79 -4.33
N ASN A 269 -9.59 20.43 -5.48
CA ASN A 269 -10.11 19.96 -6.76
C ASN A 269 -9.43 18.66 -7.23
N GLU A 270 -8.11 18.54 -7.05
CA GLU A 270 -7.37 17.33 -7.42
C GLU A 270 -7.71 16.14 -6.50
N ILE A 271 -8.00 16.39 -5.23
CA ILE A 271 -8.54 15.37 -4.29
C ILE A 271 -9.89 14.86 -4.81
N THR A 272 -10.77 15.76 -5.23
CA THR A 272 -12.08 15.38 -5.77
C THR A 272 -11.95 14.54 -7.04
N LYS A 273 -11.01 14.90 -7.94
CA LYS A 273 -10.73 14.11 -9.15
C LYS A 273 -10.21 12.71 -8.81
N PHE A 274 -9.35 12.60 -7.80
CA PHE A 274 -8.85 11.30 -7.32
C PHE A 274 -10.01 10.42 -6.84
N GLU A 275 -10.89 10.93 -5.98
CA GLU A 275 -12.06 10.19 -5.47
C GLU A 275 -12.96 9.73 -6.61
N VAL A 276 -13.22 10.59 -7.60
CA VAL A 276 -14.03 10.26 -8.78
C VAL A 276 -13.38 9.14 -9.59
N LYS A 277 -12.08 9.21 -9.86
CA LYS A 277 -11.35 8.17 -10.59
C LYS A 277 -11.39 6.84 -9.85
N PHE A 278 -11.14 6.84 -8.54
CA PHE A 278 -11.17 5.64 -7.72
C PHE A 278 -12.58 5.04 -7.65
N ALA A 279 -13.63 5.86 -7.53
CA ALA A 279 -15.01 5.40 -7.59
C ALA A 279 -15.38 4.80 -8.96
N GLN A 280 -14.86 5.35 -10.07
CA GLN A 280 -15.03 4.76 -11.40
C GLN A 280 -14.41 3.37 -11.49
N TYR A 281 -13.21 3.18 -10.92
CA TYR A 281 -12.59 1.86 -10.84
C TYR A 281 -13.46 0.86 -10.06
N LEU A 282 -13.97 1.26 -8.89
CA LEU A 282 -14.86 0.40 -8.11
C LEU A 282 -16.14 0.04 -8.88
N LYS A 283 -16.72 0.97 -9.64
CA LYS A 283 -17.89 0.69 -10.50
C LYS A 283 -17.55 -0.37 -11.54
N GLU A 284 -16.39 -0.27 -12.18
CA GLU A 284 -15.94 -1.22 -13.21
C GLU A 284 -15.69 -2.63 -12.65
N ARG A 285 -15.43 -2.76 -11.35
CA ARG A 285 -15.33 -4.03 -10.64
C ARG A 285 -16.60 -4.46 -9.91
N SER A 286 -17.72 -3.75 -10.08
CA SER A 286 -18.96 -4.01 -9.32
C SER A 286 -18.76 -3.95 -7.79
N LEU A 287 -17.84 -3.10 -7.34
CA LEU A 287 -17.52 -2.86 -5.93
C LEU A 287 -18.00 -1.50 -5.42
N TYR A 288 -18.64 -0.69 -6.25
CA TYR A 288 -19.17 0.61 -5.85
C TYR A 288 -20.53 0.47 -5.14
N LEU A 289 -20.71 1.24 -4.07
CA LEU A 289 -21.99 1.49 -3.40
C LEU A 289 -22.16 2.99 -3.21
N ASP A 290 -23.40 3.46 -3.19
CA ASP A 290 -23.68 4.86 -2.90
C ASP A 290 -23.29 5.23 -1.46
N GLU A 291 -22.76 6.44 -1.30
CA GLU A 291 -22.24 6.97 -0.03
C GLU A 291 -23.24 6.82 1.12
N GLN A 292 -24.53 7.07 0.86
CA GLN A 292 -25.58 6.96 1.89
C GLN A 292 -25.74 5.54 2.42
N VAL A 293 -25.61 4.53 1.54
CA VAL A 293 -25.68 3.11 1.93
C VAL A 293 -24.50 2.77 2.84
N VAL A 294 -23.30 3.19 2.44
CA VAL A 294 -22.07 2.90 3.21
C VAL A 294 -22.08 3.62 4.56
N LYS A 295 -22.50 4.89 4.61
CA LYS A 295 -22.65 5.64 5.86
C LYS A 295 -23.69 5.01 6.80
N LEU A 296 -24.81 4.55 6.24
CA LEU A 296 -25.83 3.85 7.02
C LEU A 296 -25.26 2.55 7.60
N ALA A 297 -24.57 1.75 6.78
CA ALA A 297 -23.91 0.51 7.23
C ALA A 297 -22.87 0.77 8.33
N LEU A 298 -22.00 1.77 8.19
CA LEU A 298 -21.00 2.14 9.20
C LEU A 298 -21.66 2.55 10.54
N SER A 299 -22.76 3.31 10.49
CA SER A 299 -23.50 3.68 11.70
C SER A 299 -24.18 2.47 12.36
N ALA A 300 -24.68 1.54 11.55
CA ALA A 300 -25.36 0.33 11.99
C ALA A 300 -24.39 -0.66 12.69
N GLN A 301 -23.13 -0.72 12.26
CA GLN A 301 -22.10 -1.58 12.89
C GLN A 301 -21.87 -1.27 14.38
N GLN A 302 -22.24 -0.08 14.86
CA GLN A 302 -22.07 0.32 16.25
C GLN A 302 -23.29 -0.04 17.13
N LYS A 303 -24.37 -0.55 16.54
CA LYS A 303 -25.63 -0.87 17.23
C LYS A 303 -25.72 -2.34 17.59
N SER A 304 -26.57 -2.65 18.58
CA SER A 304 -26.93 -4.05 18.89
C SER A 304 -27.78 -4.64 17.73
N PRO A 305 -27.58 -5.91 17.33
CA PRO A 305 -28.32 -6.53 16.23
C PRO A 305 -29.85 -6.44 16.35
N ASP A 306 -30.39 -6.51 17.57
CA ASP A 306 -31.84 -6.47 17.82
C ASP A 306 -32.44 -5.06 17.66
N SER A 307 -31.59 -4.03 17.65
CA SER A 307 -31.99 -2.61 17.53
C SER A 307 -31.93 -2.06 16.11
N LEU A 308 -31.45 -2.86 15.16
CA LEU A 308 -31.25 -2.44 13.77
C LEU A 308 -32.59 -2.33 13.02
N SER A 309 -32.76 -1.21 12.30
CA SER A 309 -33.87 -1.06 11.35
C SER A 309 -33.71 -2.00 10.15
N ASN A 310 -34.77 -2.16 9.36
CA ASN A 310 -34.72 -2.98 8.16
C ASN A 310 -33.77 -2.37 7.11
N GLU A 311 -33.73 -1.04 7.01
CA GLU A 311 -32.84 -0.30 6.13
C GLU A 311 -31.37 -0.49 6.53
N GLU A 312 -31.08 -0.47 7.84
CA GLU A 312 -29.73 -0.72 8.37
C GLU A 312 -29.26 -2.14 8.10
N LYS A 313 -30.14 -3.13 8.32
CA LYS A 313 -29.85 -4.54 7.98
C LYS A 313 -29.60 -4.70 6.48
N HIS A 314 -30.39 -4.03 5.64
CA HIS A 314 -30.20 -4.08 4.20
C HIS A 314 -28.87 -3.45 3.77
N ALA A 315 -28.52 -2.28 4.32
CA ALA A 315 -27.25 -1.61 4.04
C ALA A 315 -26.03 -2.45 4.46
N LEU A 316 -26.08 -3.06 5.65
CA LEU A 316 -25.05 -4.01 6.10
C LEU A 316 -24.91 -5.18 5.13
N GLN A 317 -26.03 -5.77 4.70
CA GLN A 317 -26.03 -6.88 3.75
C GLN A 317 -25.46 -6.48 2.38
N GLN A 318 -25.74 -5.28 1.89
CA GLN A 318 -25.18 -4.78 0.63
C GLN A 318 -23.65 -4.66 0.69
N VAL A 319 -23.11 -4.15 1.80
CA VAL A 319 -21.66 -4.06 2.03
C VAL A 319 -21.04 -5.46 2.17
N GLU A 320 -21.67 -6.37 2.89
CA GLU A 320 -21.22 -7.76 3.06
C GLU A 320 -21.18 -8.53 1.73
N ASN A 321 -22.17 -8.28 0.86
CA ASN A 321 -22.31 -8.97 -0.42
C ASN A 321 -21.42 -8.41 -1.55
N LEU A 322 -20.60 -7.40 -1.28
CA LEU A 322 -19.65 -6.89 -2.28
C LEU A 322 -18.72 -8.01 -2.75
N GLN A 323 -18.68 -8.22 -4.07
CA GLN A 323 -17.84 -9.20 -4.73
C GLN A 323 -17.33 -8.63 -6.05
N PRO A 324 -16.02 -8.73 -6.33
CA PRO A 324 -15.47 -8.18 -7.56
C PRO A 324 -15.92 -8.99 -8.78
N GLN A 325 -16.20 -8.31 -9.88
CA GLN A 325 -16.44 -8.93 -11.18
C GLN A 325 -15.29 -8.63 -12.14
N PHE A 326 -14.83 -9.66 -12.85
CA PHE A 326 -13.78 -9.58 -13.85
C PHE A 326 -14.31 -10.01 -15.22
N PRO A 327 -13.74 -9.47 -16.32
CA PRO A 327 -14.05 -9.95 -17.66
C PRO A 327 -13.75 -11.44 -17.81
N LYS A 328 -14.50 -12.13 -18.70
CA LYS A 328 -14.27 -13.56 -18.99
C LYS A 328 -12.87 -13.82 -19.57
N GLN A 329 -12.36 -12.88 -20.35
CA GLN A 329 -10.99 -12.86 -20.86
C GLN A 329 -10.23 -11.76 -20.12
N TYR A 330 -9.29 -12.17 -19.28
CA TYR A 330 -8.46 -11.26 -18.48
C TYR A 330 -7.01 -11.78 -18.45
N GLY A 331 -6.50 -12.10 -19.64
CA GLY A 331 -5.14 -12.56 -19.87
C GLY A 331 -4.14 -11.40 -19.85
N ILE A 332 -2.93 -11.64 -20.33
CA ILE A 332 -1.81 -10.69 -20.22
C ILE A 332 -2.13 -9.40 -20.99
N GLN A 333 -2.50 -9.52 -22.26
CA GLN A 333 -2.85 -8.38 -23.11
C GLN A 333 -4.05 -7.59 -22.57
N GLU A 334 -5.11 -8.27 -22.14
CA GLU A 334 -6.29 -7.59 -21.59
C GLU A 334 -5.97 -6.83 -20.29
N ARG A 335 -5.04 -7.35 -19.48
CA ARG A 335 -4.56 -6.67 -18.27
C ARG A 335 -3.72 -5.46 -18.61
N ASP A 336 -2.75 -5.57 -19.52
CA ASP A 336 -1.94 -4.42 -19.95
C ASP A 336 -2.82 -3.29 -20.51
N ASP A 337 -3.84 -3.62 -21.30
CA ASP A 337 -4.80 -2.64 -21.82
C ASP A 337 -5.67 -2.02 -20.71
N PHE A 338 -6.13 -2.84 -19.76
CA PHE A 338 -6.88 -2.36 -18.60
C PHE A 338 -6.02 -1.46 -17.70
N TYR A 339 -4.76 -1.81 -17.43
CA TYR A 339 -3.85 -1.01 -16.61
C TYR A 339 -3.54 0.33 -17.29
N ARG A 340 -3.28 0.32 -18.60
CA ARG A 340 -3.02 1.55 -19.38
C ARG A 340 -4.18 2.54 -19.32
N LYS A 341 -5.42 2.07 -19.29
CA LYS A 341 -6.62 2.92 -19.13
C LYS A 341 -6.59 3.75 -17.84
N TRP A 342 -6.04 3.22 -16.76
CA TRP A 342 -5.94 3.94 -15.48
C TRP A 342 -4.69 4.81 -15.38
N SER A 343 -3.74 4.68 -16.31
CA SER A 343 -2.50 5.45 -16.27
C SER A 343 -2.71 6.94 -16.51
N PHE A 344 -1.85 7.77 -15.90
CA PHE A 344 -1.83 9.20 -16.16
C PHE A 344 -1.28 9.53 -17.55
N SER A 345 -0.20 8.87 -17.98
CA SER A 345 0.52 9.18 -19.23
C SER A 345 1.02 7.95 -19.97
N GLY A 346 0.30 6.83 -19.91
CA GLY A 346 0.54 5.63 -20.71
C GLY A 346 1.41 4.55 -20.06
N TRP A 347 2.20 4.88 -19.04
CA TRP A 347 2.94 3.91 -18.24
C TRP A 347 2.13 3.60 -16.97
N ALA A 348 1.47 2.45 -16.96
CA ALA A 348 0.52 2.09 -15.93
C ALA A 348 1.21 1.67 -14.63
N GLY A 349 0.74 2.18 -13.50
CA GLY A 349 1.36 1.95 -12.19
C GLY A 349 2.31 3.06 -11.75
N ALA A 350 2.66 3.99 -12.64
CA ALA A 350 3.67 5.02 -12.36
C ALA A 350 3.15 6.21 -11.53
N SER A 351 1.86 6.24 -11.18
CA SER A 351 1.22 7.27 -10.37
C SER A 351 0.69 6.69 -9.06
N GLY A 352 0.48 7.54 -8.05
CA GLY A 352 0.05 7.03 -6.73
C GLY A 352 -1.37 6.43 -6.74
N ASP A 353 -2.24 6.86 -7.66
CA ASP A 353 -3.57 6.27 -7.84
C ASP A 353 -3.50 4.90 -8.55
N ASP A 354 -2.90 4.84 -9.74
CA ASP A 354 -2.91 3.64 -10.57
C ASP A 354 -2.00 2.53 -10.05
N SER A 355 -0.88 2.83 -9.37
CA SER A 355 -0.10 1.84 -8.62
C SER A 355 -0.98 1.07 -7.63
N CYS A 356 -1.76 1.80 -6.84
CA CYS A 356 -2.66 1.22 -5.85
C CYS A 356 -3.85 0.49 -6.49
N ILE A 357 -4.40 1.02 -7.59
CA ILE A 357 -5.48 0.36 -8.34
C ILE A 357 -5.02 -0.99 -8.87
N ILE A 358 -3.86 -1.06 -9.53
CA ILE A 358 -3.34 -2.30 -10.13
C ILE A 358 -2.99 -3.32 -9.03
N ALA A 359 -2.32 -2.87 -7.97
CA ALA A 359 -2.03 -3.71 -6.82
C ALA A 359 -3.32 -4.29 -6.21
N TYR A 360 -4.37 -3.49 -6.09
CA TYR A 360 -5.62 -3.91 -5.46
C TYR A 360 -6.42 -4.83 -6.38
N ASP A 361 -6.41 -4.54 -7.68
CA ASP A 361 -6.99 -5.39 -8.70
C ASP A 361 -6.37 -6.79 -8.71
N SER A 362 -5.05 -6.88 -8.51
CA SER A 362 -4.35 -8.17 -8.42
C SER A 362 -4.80 -9.01 -7.23
N ILE A 363 -5.00 -8.38 -6.06
CA ILE A 363 -5.50 -9.05 -4.85
C ILE A 363 -6.93 -9.54 -5.05
N LEU A 364 -7.80 -8.70 -5.61
CA LEU A 364 -9.19 -9.05 -5.90
C LEU A 364 -9.28 -10.18 -6.93
N CYS A 365 -8.46 -10.14 -7.98
CA CYS A 365 -8.47 -11.13 -9.06
C CYS A 365 -7.90 -12.48 -8.63
N ALA A 366 -6.81 -12.46 -7.84
CA ALA A 366 -6.19 -13.68 -7.33
C ALA A 366 -7.12 -14.45 -6.39
N GLY A 367 -8.00 -13.74 -5.69
CA GLY A 367 -8.84 -14.31 -4.65
C GLY A 367 -8.02 -14.72 -3.43
N PRO A 368 -8.62 -15.51 -2.52
CA PRO A 368 -7.98 -15.80 -1.24
C PRO A 368 -6.73 -16.69 -1.40
N ASN A 369 -5.61 -16.23 -0.82
CA ASN A 369 -4.39 -17.03 -0.62
C ASN A 369 -3.78 -17.62 -1.91
N ASN A 370 -3.82 -16.84 -3.00
CA ASN A 370 -3.24 -17.22 -4.30
C ASN A 370 -2.08 -16.28 -4.69
N TYR A 371 -0.90 -16.55 -4.11
CA TYR A 371 0.32 -15.77 -4.35
C TYR A 371 0.70 -15.70 -5.82
N GLU A 372 0.61 -16.81 -6.55
CA GLU A 372 1.07 -16.90 -7.94
C GLU A 372 0.25 -16.00 -8.87
N VAL A 373 -1.08 -16.08 -8.81
CA VAL A 373 -1.94 -15.20 -9.64
C VAL A 373 -1.76 -13.74 -9.26
N MET A 374 -1.62 -13.42 -7.96
CA MET A 374 -1.39 -12.05 -7.52
C MET A 374 -0.10 -11.50 -8.15
N MET A 375 1.02 -12.20 -8.04
CA MET A 375 2.31 -11.75 -8.61
C MET A 375 2.29 -11.68 -10.14
N LEU A 376 1.62 -12.61 -10.83
CA LEU A 376 1.48 -12.58 -12.29
C LEU A 376 0.67 -11.37 -12.79
N HIS A 377 -0.14 -10.78 -11.92
CA HIS A 377 -0.98 -9.61 -12.22
C HIS A 377 -0.35 -8.30 -11.74
N SER A 378 0.32 -8.31 -10.58
CA SER A 378 0.93 -7.11 -10.00
C SER A 378 2.36 -6.89 -10.43
N ALA A 379 3.21 -7.92 -10.52
CA ALA A 379 4.64 -7.75 -10.73
C ALA A 379 5.10 -8.13 -12.14
N LEU A 380 4.21 -8.60 -13.01
CA LEU A 380 4.55 -9.11 -14.35
C LEU A 380 3.55 -8.57 -15.38
N HIS A 381 3.70 -7.29 -15.71
CA HIS A 381 2.90 -6.56 -16.70
C HIS A 381 3.74 -5.46 -17.36
N ALA A 382 3.24 -4.88 -18.46
CA ALA A 382 3.95 -3.87 -19.29
C ALA A 382 4.10 -2.47 -18.64
N GLY A 383 3.86 -2.36 -17.35
CA GLY A 383 3.79 -1.10 -16.63
C GLY A 383 4.96 -0.92 -15.67
N ASP A 384 4.79 -0.02 -14.73
CA ASP A 384 5.67 0.16 -13.58
C ASP A 384 5.40 -0.97 -12.58
N SER A 385 6.05 -2.12 -12.83
CA SER A 385 5.67 -3.42 -12.30
C SER A 385 6.35 -3.79 -10.98
N ASP A 386 7.50 -3.21 -10.66
CA ASP A 386 8.08 -3.29 -9.33
C ASP A 386 7.25 -2.52 -8.30
N SER A 387 6.77 -1.31 -8.64
CA SER A 387 5.91 -0.49 -7.77
C SER A 387 4.54 -1.08 -7.49
N THR A 388 3.87 -1.65 -8.49
CA THR A 388 2.60 -2.37 -8.28
C THR A 388 2.83 -3.70 -7.55
N GLY A 389 3.91 -4.40 -7.89
CA GLY A 389 4.34 -5.65 -7.26
C GLY A 389 4.63 -5.50 -5.77
N THR A 390 5.40 -4.48 -5.38
CA THR A 390 5.78 -4.24 -3.98
C THR A 390 4.57 -3.97 -3.09
N ILE A 391 3.63 -3.14 -3.57
CA ILE A 391 2.41 -2.81 -2.83
C ILE A 391 1.52 -4.04 -2.67
N ALA A 392 1.25 -4.76 -3.77
CA ALA A 392 0.39 -5.94 -3.76
C ALA A 392 0.95 -7.07 -2.89
N ALA A 393 2.25 -7.33 -3.01
CA ALA A 393 2.91 -8.41 -2.28
C ALA A 393 3.00 -8.10 -0.77
N ALA A 394 3.17 -6.84 -0.39
CA ALA A 394 3.08 -6.42 1.01
C ALA A 394 1.67 -6.66 1.60
N TRP A 395 0.62 -6.31 0.87
CA TRP A 395 -0.76 -6.59 1.28
C TRP A 395 -1.05 -8.09 1.38
N TYR A 396 -0.57 -8.88 0.41
CA TYR A 396 -0.67 -10.34 0.44
C TYR A 396 -0.01 -10.91 1.70
N GLY A 397 1.24 -10.51 1.98
CA GLY A 397 1.97 -10.94 3.18
C GLY A 397 1.25 -10.56 4.47
N GLY A 398 0.67 -9.37 4.53
CA GLY A 398 -0.14 -8.92 5.67
C GLY A 398 -1.39 -9.78 5.92
N MET A 399 -2.00 -10.33 4.87
CA MET A 399 -3.19 -11.20 4.99
C MET A 399 -2.85 -12.67 5.26
N TYR A 400 -1.81 -13.18 4.60
CA TYR A 400 -1.57 -14.61 4.42
C TYR A 400 -0.18 -15.09 4.87
N GLY A 401 0.68 -14.22 5.41
CA GLY A 401 2.03 -14.63 5.81
C GLY A 401 2.81 -15.14 4.61
N PHE A 402 3.57 -16.22 4.79
CA PHE A 402 4.26 -16.92 3.70
C PHE A 402 3.43 -18.06 3.09
N ASN A 403 2.12 -18.16 3.38
CA ASN A 403 1.29 -19.23 2.85
C ASN A 403 1.20 -19.18 1.32
N ASN A 404 1.41 -20.35 0.71
CA ASN A 404 1.47 -20.56 -0.74
C ASN A 404 2.55 -19.72 -1.46
N VAL A 405 3.51 -19.17 -0.73
CA VAL A 405 4.64 -18.46 -1.32
C VAL A 405 5.77 -19.46 -1.62
N PHE A 406 6.28 -19.42 -2.83
CA PHE A 406 7.43 -20.22 -3.22
C PHE A 406 8.68 -19.78 -2.45
N LYS A 407 9.28 -20.68 -1.68
CA LYS A 407 10.44 -20.36 -0.83
C LYS A 407 11.59 -19.70 -1.61
N LYS A 408 11.85 -20.16 -2.84
CA LYS A 408 12.92 -19.64 -3.70
C LYS A 408 12.75 -18.15 -4.02
N ASN A 409 11.52 -17.66 -4.09
CA ASN A 409 11.23 -16.26 -4.42
C ASN A 409 11.71 -15.31 -3.32
N TRP A 410 11.88 -15.75 -2.07
CA TRP A 410 12.20 -14.86 -0.95
C TRP A 410 13.40 -15.30 -0.12
N ASP A 411 13.92 -16.51 -0.28
CA ASP A 411 14.95 -17.02 0.63
C ASP A 411 16.27 -16.22 0.52
N ASN A 412 16.61 -15.78 -0.69
CA ASN A 412 17.84 -15.06 -1.01
C ASN A 412 17.62 -13.57 -1.35
N ILE A 413 16.49 -12.99 -0.95
CA ILE A 413 16.18 -11.58 -1.26
C ILE A 413 17.25 -10.64 -0.69
N GLU A 414 17.64 -9.62 -1.45
CA GLU A 414 18.57 -8.57 -1.00
C GLU A 414 18.03 -7.92 0.29
N LYS A 415 18.93 -7.51 1.22
CA LYS A 415 18.57 -6.84 2.50
C LYS A 415 17.65 -7.65 3.44
N LYS A 416 17.50 -8.96 3.23
CA LYS A 416 16.67 -9.86 4.08
C LYS A 416 16.92 -9.70 5.58
N GLN A 417 18.18 -9.57 6.01
CA GLN A 417 18.51 -9.43 7.43
C GLN A 417 17.93 -8.14 8.02
N GLU A 418 18.18 -6.99 7.39
CA GLU A 418 17.66 -5.69 7.82
C GLU A 418 16.12 -5.70 7.86
N MET A 419 15.49 -6.23 6.81
CA MET A 419 14.04 -6.39 6.76
C MET A 419 13.50 -7.23 7.92
N THR A 420 14.18 -8.33 8.27
CA THR A 420 13.78 -9.20 9.37
C THR A 420 13.87 -8.48 10.72
N GLU A 421 14.95 -7.73 10.95
CA GLU A 421 15.16 -6.97 12.19
C GLU A 421 14.15 -5.82 12.35
N LEU A 422 13.84 -5.13 11.26
CA LEU A 422 12.82 -4.08 11.24
C LEU A 422 11.42 -4.65 11.44
N ALA A 423 11.05 -5.73 10.74
CA ALA A 423 9.75 -6.39 10.91
C ALA A 423 9.54 -6.85 12.36
N ALA A 424 10.55 -7.45 12.99
CA ALA A 424 10.52 -7.83 14.40
C ALA A 424 10.33 -6.59 15.30
N SER A 425 11.07 -5.51 15.07
CA SER A 425 10.90 -4.26 15.82
C SER A 425 9.50 -3.68 15.68
N LEU A 426 8.94 -3.66 14.47
CA LEU A 426 7.59 -3.18 14.19
C LEU A 426 6.53 -4.01 14.92
N TYR A 427 6.67 -5.34 14.89
CA TYR A 427 5.75 -6.23 15.61
C TYR A 427 5.80 -6.00 17.12
N GLU A 428 6.98 -5.83 17.71
CA GLU A 428 7.11 -5.50 19.13
C GLU A 428 6.45 -4.17 19.48
N LEU A 429 6.60 -3.15 18.62
CA LEU A 429 5.97 -1.84 18.81
C LEU A 429 4.45 -1.88 18.59
N TYR A 430 3.95 -2.73 17.70
CA TYR A 430 2.52 -2.89 17.47
C TYR A 430 1.77 -3.43 18.69
N LYS A 431 2.42 -4.26 19.51
CA LYS A 431 1.83 -4.84 20.72
C LYS A 431 1.63 -3.83 21.87
N LEU A 432 2.20 -2.63 21.74
CA LEU A 432 2.07 -1.53 22.70
C LEU A 432 0.82 -0.68 22.40
#